data_AF-W7X4R0-F1
#
_entry.id   AF-W7X4R0-F1
#
_cell.length_a   1.000
_cell.length_b   1.000
_cell.length_c   1.000
_cell.angle_alpha   90.00
_cell.angle_beta   90.00
_cell.angle_gamma   90.00
#
_symmetry.space_group_name_H-M   'P 1'
#
loop_
_entity.id
_entity.type
_entity.pdbx_description
1 polymer ?
#
loop_
_entity_poly.entity_id
_entity_poly.type
_entity_poly.pdbx_seq_one_letter_code
_entity_poly.pdbx_strand_id
1 'polypeptide(L)'
;MEGSKVEKEDIICIICQCIPNKAFTSQCCGIVSCDACVQDMKQNRLFACPNCRNKQPNFQLNMYLQKLINKFPIPCKYDCGLILQISEMPSHEIKCPQKYIQCRLCQFKGNKQSFIDHATQSHEDQILKLLESNPYPQLSNQIDVLKEIKNAAGFTCNIGITSKFYCGKSAGFKCNICTGVCGPMNGCNCIHCMELDIKYRKLDKGALVNGEGRIAFYKNGSFYCGLKSADSRLCGKDYTCRHCTSLNGDIGYYKRLFQ
;
A
#
# COMPACT_ATOMS: atom_id res chain seq x y z
N MET A 1 36.48 11.54 24.05
CA MET A 1 36.36 10.41 23.10
C MET A 1 35.48 10.89 21.97
N GLU A 2 36.06 11.24 20.82
CA GLU A 2 35.27 11.53 19.63
C GLU A 2 34.62 10.22 19.17
N GLY A 3 33.29 10.17 19.12
CA GLY A 3 32.60 8.98 18.63
C GLY A 3 32.98 8.75 17.17
N SER A 4 33.42 7.53 16.85
CA SER A 4 33.72 7.13 15.46
C SER A 4 32.51 7.45 14.58
N LYS A 5 32.72 8.27 13.54
CA LYS A 5 31.69 8.59 12.55
C LYS A 5 31.58 7.40 11.60
N VAL A 6 30.37 6.86 11.44
CA VAL A 6 30.09 5.82 10.43
C VAL A 6 30.23 6.47 9.05
N GLU A 7 31.12 5.94 8.24
CA GLU A 7 31.35 6.42 6.88
C GLU A 7 30.36 5.75 5.90
N LYS A 8 30.20 6.32 4.71
CA LYS A 8 29.24 5.79 3.71
C LYS A 8 29.65 4.38 3.28
N GLU A 9 30.94 4.16 3.19
CA GLU A 9 31.64 2.95 2.79
C GLU A 9 31.36 1.79 3.75
N ASP A 10 31.05 2.09 5.02
CA ASP A 10 30.70 1.08 6.03
C ASP A 10 29.30 0.49 5.84
N ILE A 11 28.44 1.17 5.07
CA ILE A 11 27.02 0.84 4.94
C ILE A 11 26.58 0.49 3.53
N ILE A 12 27.48 0.45 2.55
CA ILE A 12 27.16 0.03 1.17
C ILE A 12 27.03 -1.50 1.06
N CYS A 13 26.16 -1.95 0.17
CA CYS A 13 26.07 -3.35 -0.18
C CYS A 13 27.32 -3.78 -0.95
N ILE A 14 28.02 -4.82 -0.47
CA ILE A 14 29.25 -5.31 -1.11
C ILE A 14 29.04 -5.86 -2.54
N ILE A 15 27.79 -6.21 -2.89
CA ILE A 15 27.44 -6.81 -4.19
C ILE A 15 27.10 -5.73 -5.22
N CYS A 16 26.11 -4.87 -4.94
CA CYS A 16 25.66 -3.85 -5.90
C CYS A 16 26.31 -2.48 -5.71
N GLN A 17 27.11 -2.29 -4.66
CA GLN A 17 27.78 -1.02 -4.32
C GLN A 17 26.81 0.15 -4.10
N CYS A 18 25.53 -0.14 -3.82
CA CYS A 18 24.50 0.82 -3.47
C CYS A 18 24.17 0.77 -1.98
N ILE A 19 23.55 1.84 -1.46
CA ILE A 19 22.99 1.84 -0.11
C ILE A 19 21.85 0.79 -0.06
N PRO A 20 21.89 -0.17 0.87
CA PRO A 20 20.99 -1.31 0.83
C PRO A 20 19.56 -0.92 1.23
N ASN A 21 18.61 -1.25 0.35
CA ASN A 21 17.20 -1.32 0.71
C ASN A 21 16.95 -2.61 1.49
N LYS A 22 16.70 -2.50 2.81
CA LYS A 22 16.74 -3.59 3.80
C LYS A 22 18.14 -4.20 3.92
N ALA A 23 18.88 -3.77 4.93
CA ALA A 23 20.23 -4.23 5.20
C ALA A 23 20.26 -5.60 5.88
N PHE A 24 20.91 -6.55 5.22
CA PHE A 24 21.27 -7.85 5.76
C PHE A 24 22.75 -7.88 6.10
N THR A 25 23.10 -8.50 7.21
CA THR A 25 24.49 -8.75 7.58
C THR A 25 24.80 -10.24 7.52
N SER A 26 25.93 -10.60 6.93
CA SER A 26 26.40 -11.99 6.97
C SER A 26 26.86 -12.36 8.38
N GLN A 27 26.49 -13.54 8.86
CA GLN A 27 26.98 -14.04 10.15
C GLN A 27 28.45 -14.49 10.09
N CYS A 28 28.95 -14.81 8.90
CA CYS A 28 30.31 -15.33 8.75
C CYS A 28 31.39 -14.26 8.81
N CYS A 29 31.14 -13.05 8.29
CA CYS A 29 32.16 -11.99 8.26
C CYS A 29 31.59 -10.57 8.38
N GLY A 30 30.31 -10.43 8.78
CA GLY A 30 29.71 -9.13 9.07
C GLY A 30 29.36 -8.25 7.86
N ILE A 31 29.69 -8.66 6.63
CA ILE A 31 29.41 -7.83 5.43
C ILE A 31 27.94 -7.47 5.28
N VAL A 32 27.72 -6.28 4.75
CA VAL A 32 26.40 -5.70 4.50
C VAL A 32 25.96 -6.00 3.06
N SER A 33 24.73 -6.46 2.90
CA SER A 33 24.08 -6.68 1.60
C SER A 33 22.63 -6.20 1.60
N CYS A 34 22.09 -5.82 0.45
CA CYS A 34 20.65 -5.54 0.32
C CYS A 34 19.84 -6.83 0.18
N ASP A 35 18.54 -6.76 0.51
CA ASP A 35 17.61 -7.91 0.39
C ASP A 35 17.64 -8.50 -1.02
N ALA A 36 17.54 -7.65 -2.06
CA ALA A 36 17.53 -8.10 -3.45
C ALA A 36 18.78 -8.92 -3.82
N CYS A 37 19.99 -8.46 -3.46
CA CYS A 37 21.22 -9.20 -3.73
C CYS A 37 21.33 -10.49 -2.90
N VAL A 38 20.81 -10.52 -1.67
CA VAL A 38 20.75 -11.76 -0.88
C VAL A 38 19.80 -12.77 -1.51
N GLN A 39 18.63 -12.35 -2.00
CA GLN A 39 17.71 -13.25 -2.69
C GLN A 39 18.30 -13.76 -4.01
N ASP A 40 18.97 -12.90 -4.77
CA ASP A 40 19.61 -13.27 -6.03
C ASP A 40 20.70 -14.33 -5.83
N MET A 41 21.57 -14.19 -4.81
CA MET A 41 22.56 -15.22 -4.46
C MET A 41 21.90 -16.56 -4.11
N LYS A 42 20.78 -16.54 -3.38
CA LYS A 42 20.03 -17.76 -3.03
C LYS A 42 19.43 -18.43 -4.26
N GLN A 43 18.95 -17.65 -5.23
CA GLN A 43 18.31 -18.16 -6.45
C GLN A 43 19.35 -18.68 -7.46
N ASN A 44 20.46 -17.96 -7.65
CA ASN A 44 21.47 -18.28 -8.66
C ASN A 44 22.49 -19.34 -8.24
N ARG A 45 22.26 -20.03 -7.11
CA ARG A 45 23.16 -21.05 -6.54
C ARG A 45 24.59 -20.57 -6.30
N LEU A 46 24.84 -19.26 -6.30
CA LEU A 46 26.07 -18.65 -5.81
C LEU A 46 26.04 -18.68 -4.28
N PHE A 47 26.20 -19.88 -3.74
CA PHE A 47 26.07 -20.16 -2.31
C PHE A 47 27.29 -19.72 -1.49
N ALA A 48 28.23 -18.94 -2.06
CA ALA A 48 29.41 -18.50 -1.34
C ALA A 48 29.30 -17.03 -0.92
N CYS A 49 29.75 -16.71 0.30
CA CYS A 49 29.89 -15.32 0.74
C CYS A 49 30.82 -14.57 -0.23
N PRO A 50 30.41 -13.42 -0.81
CA PRO A 50 31.24 -12.69 -1.76
C PRO A 50 32.55 -12.16 -1.15
N ASN A 51 32.59 -12.03 0.18
CA ASN A 51 33.77 -11.55 0.90
C ASN A 51 34.68 -12.70 1.37
N CYS A 52 34.19 -13.58 2.25
CA CYS A 52 35.01 -14.63 2.87
C CYS A 52 34.93 -16.01 2.19
N ARG A 53 34.14 -16.15 1.12
CA ARG A 53 33.91 -17.41 0.38
C ARG A 53 33.35 -18.58 1.19
N ASN A 54 32.79 -18.33 2.39
CA ASN A 54 32.03 -19.35 3.12
C ASN A 54 30.92 -19.91 2.23
N LYS A 55 30.87 -21.23 2.02
CA LYS A 55 29.95 -21.94 1.11
C LYS A 55 28.49 -22.00 1.58
N GLN A 56 28.21 -21.56 2.80
CA GLN A 56 26.86 -21.51 3.36
C GLN A 56 26.69 -20.24 4.22
N PRO A 57 26.76 -19.04 3.61
CA PRO A 57 26.63 -17.81 4.36
C PRO A 57 25.20 -17.65 4.84
N ASN A 58 25.02 -17.48 6.15
CA ASN A 58 23.75 -17.05 6.70
C ASN A 58 23.68 -15.52 6.72
N PHE A 59 22.67 -14.96 6.06
CA PHE A 59 22.40 -13.53 6.05
C PHE A 59 21.15 -13.24 6.88
N GLN A 60 21.26 -12.32 7.83
CA GLN A 60 20.15 -11.92 8.69
C GLN A 60 19.83 -10.44 8.54
N LEU A 61 18.54 -10.10 8.59
CA LEU A 61 18.08 -8.72 8.58
C LEU A 61 18.60 -7.99 9.83
N ASN A 62 19.37 -6.93 9.62
CA ASN A 62 19.95 -6.15 10.70
C ASN A 62 19.13 -4.88 10.93
N MET A 63 18.19 -4.94 11.87
CA MET A 63 17.28 -3.83 12.17
C MET A 63 17.98 -2.59 12.72
N TYR A 64 19.10 -2.77 13.44
CA TYR A 64 19.88 -1.64 13.97
C TYR A 64 20.58 -0.90 12.83
N LEU A 65 21.29 -1.63 11.96
CA LEU A 65 21.93 -1.07 10.78
C LEU A 65 20.90 -0.41 9.84
N GLN A 66 19.72 -1.00 9.66
CA GLN A 66 18.65 -0.38 8.88
C GLN A 66 18.21 0.97 9.45
N LYS A 67 18.12 1.09 10.79
CA LYS A 67 17.79 2.36 11.44
C LYS A 67 18.90 3.40 11.23
N LEU A 68 20.17 3.00 11.22
CA LEU A 68 21.29 3.89 10.92
C LEU A 68 21.26 4.37 9.46
N ILE A 69 21.13 3.44 8.51
CA ILE A 69 21.00 3.75 7.08
C ILE A 69 19.84 4.71 6.83
N ASN A 70 18.69 4.48 7.46
CA ASN A 70 17.52 5.33 7.30
C ASN A 70 17.74 6.78 7.75
N LYS A 71 18.71 7.05 8.62
CA LYS A 71 19.08 8.39 9.09
C LYS A 71 20.22 9.03 8.28
N PHE A 72 20.83 8.28 7.36
CA PHE A 72 21.97 8.75 6.59
C PHE A 72 21.56 9.92 5.68
N PRO A 73 22.26 11.06 5.70
CA PRO A 73 21.94 12.19 4.85
C PRO A 73 22.35 11.90 3.41
N ILE A 74 21.42 12.07 2.47
CA ILE A 74 21.66 11.93 1.04
C ILE A 74 21.13 13.17 0.29
N PRO A 75 21.84 13.64 -0.74
CA PRO A 75 21.29 14.67 -1.63
C PRO A 75 20.12 14.10 -2.44
N CYS A 76 19.18 14.96 -2.80
CA CYS A 76 18.10 14.61 -3.71
C CYS A 76 18.66 14.15 -5.07
N LYS A 77 18.22 12.99 -5.57
CA LYS A 77 18.61 12.45 -6.89
C LYS A 77 18.09 13.24 -8.11
N TYR A 78 17.25 14.24 -7.87
CA TYR A 78 16.71 15.15 -8.90
C TYR A 78 17.35 16.54 -8.79
N ASP A 79 18.46 16.67 -8.05
CA ASP A 79 19.24 17.89 -7.93
C ASP A 79 18.44 19.13 -7.49
N CYS A 80 17.43 18.94 -6.62
CA CYS A 80 16.64 20.04 -6.08
C CYS A 80 17.33 20.84 -4.97
N GLY A 81 18.57 20.49 -4.62
CA GLY A 81 19.38 21.13 -3.58
C GLY A 81 19.12 20.66 -2.15
N LEU A 82 18.05 19.89 -1.90
CA LEU A 82 17.77 19.36 -0.56
C LEU A 82 18.66 18.16 -0.22
N ILE A 83 19.14 18.14 1.03
CA ILE A 83 19.78 16.99 1.68
C ILE A 83 18.78 16.44 2.68
N LEU A 84 18.47 15.15 2.58
CA LEU A 84 17.38 14.49 3.33
C LEU A 84 17.87 13.17 3.90
N GLN A 85 17.16 12.65 4.91
CA GLN A 85 17.39 11.28 5.34
C GLN A 85 16.86 10.27 4.31
N ILE A 86 17.48 9.09 4.21
CA ILE A 86 17.02 8.04 3.28
C ILE A 86 15.55 7.66 3.53
N SER A 87 15.11 7.64 4.79
CA SER A 87 13.71 7.38 5.17
C SER A 87 12.72 8.43 4.62
N GLU A 88 13.19 9.65 4.39
CA GLU A 88 12.39 10.79 3.90
C GLU A 88 12.35 10.86 2.37
N MET A 89 13.28 10.18 1.68
CA MET A 89 13.36 10.23 0.23
C MET A 89 12.05 9.83 -0.46
N PRO A 90 11.34 8.73 -0.11
CA PRO A 90 10.08 8.37 -0.77
C PRO A 90 9.00 9.44 -0.68
N SER A 91 8.88 10.13 0.46
CA SER A 91 7.89 11.19 0.65
C SER A 91 8.30 12.47 -0.09
N HIS A 92 9.60 12.77 -0.12
CA HIS A 92 10.16 13.86 -0.91
C HIS A 92 9.98 13.61 -2.41
N GLU A 93 10.19 12.41 -2.94
CA GLU A 93 10.04 12.11 -4.37
C GLU A 93 8.62 12.39 -4.89
N ILE A 94 7.60 12.34 -4.04
CA ILE A 94 6.22 12.70 -4.41
C ILE A 94 6.07 14.22 -4.53
N LYS A 95 6.86 14.98 -3.76
CA LYS A 95 6.76 16.43 -3.62
C LYS A 95 7.86 17.20 -4.35
N CYS A 96 8.91 16.53 -4.82
CA CYS A 96 10.09 17.14 -5.39
C CYS A 96 9.74 18.00 -6.61
N PRO A 97 10.11 19.30 -6.61
CA PRO A 97 9.79 20.19 -7.73
C PRO A 97 10.54 19.81 -9.02
N GLN A 98 11.75 19.25 -8.89
CA GLN A 98 12.63 18.89 -10.01
C GLN A 98 12.37 17.48 -10.57
N LYS A 99 11.45 16.71 -9.98
CA LYS A 99 11.12 15.39 -10.51
C LYS A 99 10.40 15.52 -11.85
N TYR A 100 10.95 14.88 -12.87
CA TYR A 100 10.30 14.76 -14.16
C TYR A 100 9.18 13.72 -14.12
N ILE A 101 8.03 14.10 -14.64
CA ILE A 101 6.83 13.27 -14.74
C ILE A 101 6.50 13.13 -16.22
N GLN A 102 6.31 11.88 -16.66
CA GLN A 102 5.85 11.57 -18.01
C GLN A 102 4.33 11.45 -18.03
N CYS A 103 3.70 12.17 -18.95
CA CYS A 103 2.28 12.03 -19.22
C CYS A 103 1.97 10.64 -19.77
N ARG A 104 0.86 10.04 -19.31
CA ARG A 104 0.39 8.73 -19.80
C ARG A 104 -0.60 8.84 -20.95
N LEU A 105 -1.12 10.05 -21.21
CA LEU A 105 -2.09 10.33 -22.27
C LEU A 105 -1.40 10.83 -23.55
N CYS A 106 -0.18 11.35 -23.44
CA CYS A 106 0.64 11.79 -24.56
C CYS A 106 2.14 11.61 -24.26
N GLN A 107 3.03 12.15 -25.10
CA GLN A 107 4.49 12.02 -24.95
C GLN A 107 5.15 13.12 -24.11
N PHE A 108 4.37 14.04 -23.52
CA PHE A 108 4.92 15.14 -22.72
C PHE A 108 5.73 14.62 -21.50
N LYS A 109 6.87 15.26 -21.26
CA LYS A 109 7.73 15.05 -20.08
C LYS A 109 8.15 16.42 -19.55
N GLY A 110 7.93 16.66 -18.26
CA GLY A 110 8.31 17.92 -17.63
C GLY A 110 8.44 17.78 -16.12
N ASN A 111 8.98 18.81 -15.48
CA ASN A 111 8.99 18.89 -14.02
C ASN A 111 7.56 18.98 -13.46
N LYS A 112 7.40 18.97 -12.13
CA LYS A 112 6.09 18.93 -11.50
C LYS A 112 5.16 20.07 -11.93
N GLN A 113 5.66 21.30 -11.99
CA GLN A 113 4.86 22.46 -12.37
C GLN A 113 4.44 22.37 -13.85
N SER A 114 5.42 22.13 -14.73
CA SER A 114 5.16 22.01 -16.17
C SER A 114 4.23 20.85 -16.50
N PHE A 115 4.29 19.76 -15.72
CA PHE A 115 3.37 18.64 -15.84
C PHE A 115 1.94 19.00 -15.43
N ILE A 116 1.77 19.76 -14.34
CA ILE A 116 0.45 20.25 -13.93
C ILE A 116 -0.13 21.17 -15.01
N ASP A 117 0.67 22.13 -15.49
CA ASP A 117 0.25 23.07 -16.54
C ASP A 117 -0.11 22.34 -17.84
N HIS A 118 0.69 21.34 -18.24
CA HIS A 118 0.39 20.49 -19.37
C HIS A 118 -0.91 19.69 -19.16
N ALA A 119 -1.09 19.07 -17.99
CA ALA A 119 -2.26 18.26 -17.70
C ALA A 119 -3.55 19.11 -17.73
N THR A 120 -3.51 20.31 -17.17
CA THR A 120 -4.66 21.23 -17.17
C THR A 120 -4.93 21.82 -18.55
N GLN A 121 -3.92 22.11 -19.37
CA GLN A 121 -4.12 22.70 -20.69
C GLN A 121 -4.45 21.69 -21.80
N SER A 122 -3.85 20.49 -21.74
CA SER A 122 -3.96 19.49 -22.83
C SER A 122 -4.95 18.38 -22.51
N HIS A 123 -5.31 18.19 -21.24
CA HIS A 123 -6.10 17.05 -20.77
C HIS A 123 -7.24 17.44 -19.81
N GLU A 124 -7.71 18.69 -19.86
CA GLU A 124 -8.80 19.20 -19.00
C GLU A 124 -10.03 18.29 -19.04
N ASP A 125 -10.54 18.01 -20.24
CA ASP A 125 -11.74 17.19 -20.44
C ASP A 125 -11.58 15.77 -19.89
N GLN A 126 -10.40 15.16 -20.05
CA GLN A 126 -10.13 13.82 -19.50
C GLN A 126 -10.07 13.86 -17.97
N ILE A 127 -9.51 14.92 -17.39
CA ILE A 127 -9.48 15.12 -15.93
C ILE A 127 -10.90 15.30 -15.40
N LEU A 128 -11.71 16.15 -16.02
CA LEU A 128 -13.12 16.36 -15.64
C LEU A 128 -13.91 15.07 -15.75
N LYS A 129 -13.79 14.34 -16.86
CA LYS A 129 -14.42 13.01 -17.01
C LYS A 129 -13.96 12.04 -15.93
N LEU A 130 -12.68 12.02 -15.55
CA LEU A 130 -12.18 11.15 -14.48
C LEU A 130 -12.73 11.53 -13.11
N LEU A 131 -12.92 12.82 -12.84
CA LEU A 131 -13.50 13.31 -11.58
C LEU A 131 -15.02 13.04 -11.52
N GLU A 132 -15.73 13.21 -12.64
CA GLU A 132 -17.15 12.92 -12.76
C GLU A 132 -17.44 11.41 -12.76
N SER A 133 -16.59 10.61 -13.40
CA SER A 133 -16.75 9.15 -13.51
C SER A 133 -16.26 8.37 -12.30
N ASN A 134 -15.62 9.03 -11.33
CA ASN A 134 -15.34 8.46 -10.01
C ASN A 134 -16.36 8.98 -9.00
N PRO A 135 -17.58 8.40 -8.94
CA PRO A 135 -18.35 8.44 -7.72
C PRO A 135 -17.68 7.47 -6.75
N TYR A 136 -16.47 7.79 -6.27
CA TYR A 136 -16.12 7.26 -4.97
C TYR A 136 -17.23 7.77 -4.06
N PRO A 137 -18.04 6.90 -3.43
CA PRO A 137 -18.96 7.35 -2.41
C PRO A 137 -18.06 7.89 -1.31
N GLN A 138 -17.81 9.20 -1.36
CA GLN A 138 -17.22 9.89 -0.25
C GLN A 138 -18.13 9.54 0.91
N LEU A 139 -17.56 8.94 1.96
CA LEU A 139 -18.23 8.85 3.24
C LEU A 139 -18.77 10.27 3.47
N SER A 140 -20.09 10.44 3.50
CA SER A 140 -20.66 11.79 3.37
C SER A 140 -19.95 12.71 4.36
N ASN A 141 -19.53 13.91 3.95
CA ASN A 141 -18.77 14.87 4.78
C ASN A 141 -19.47 15.26 6.12
N GLN A 142 -20.63 14.65 6.41
CA GLN A 142 -21.43 14.82 7.61
C GLN A 142 -21.08 13.86 8.76
N ILE A 143 -20.10 12.97 8.60
CA ILE A 143 -19.70 12.11 9.71
C ILE A 143 -18.72 12.87 10.60
N ASP A 144 -19.25 13.34 11.73
CA ASP A 144 -18.43 13.80 12.83
C ASP A 144 -17.60 12.62 13.38
N VAL A 145 -16.32 12.59 13.03
CA VAL A 145 -15.37 11.53 13.41
C VAL A 145 -15.17 11.47 14.93
N LEU A 146 -15.49 12.55 15.66
CA LEU A 146 -15.39 12.58 17.12
C LEU A 146 -16.62 11.99 17.81
N LYS A 147 -17.75 11.86 17.10
CA LYS A 147 -18.97 11.30 17.68
C LYS A 147 -18.84 9.79 17.80
N GLU A 148 -19.18 9.27 18.98
CA GLU A 148 -19.28 7.83 19.19
C GLU A 148 -20.41 7.24 18.32
N ILE A 149 -20.05 6.32 17.41
CA ILE A 149 -21.01 5.62 16.55
C ILE A 149 -21.10 4.17 17.03
N LYS A 150 -22.31 3.69 17.31
CA LYS A 150 -22.57 2.28 17.64
C LYS A 150 -23.24 1.57 16.46
N ASN A 151 -22.86 0.32 16.22
CA ASN A 151 -23.55 -0.53 15.25
C ASN A 151 -24.82 -1.16 15.82
N ALA A 152 -25.56 -1.91 15.01
CA ALA A 152 -26.81 -2.56 15.42
C ALA A 152 -26.66 -3.61 16.55
N ALA A 153 -25.43 -4.08 16.83
CA ALA A 153 -25.14 -4.94 17.99
C ALA A 153 -24.74 -4.15 19.24
N GLY A 154 -24.83 -2.81 19.22
CA GLY A 154 -24.49 -1.95 20.35
C GLY A 154 -22.99 -1.72 20.56
N PHE A 155 -22.12 -2.24 19.68
CA PHE A 155 -20.68 -2.04 19.80
C PHE A 155 -20.25 -0.70 19.21
N THR A 156 -19.39 0.00 19.94
CA THR A 156 -18.70 1.20 19.47
C THR A 156 -17.85 0.87 18.23
N CYS A 157 -18.00 1.69 17.20
CA CYS A 157 -17.36 1.53 15.91
C CYS A 157 -16.42 2.70 15.64
N ASN A 158 -15.30 2.41 14.98
CA ASN A 158 -14.33 3.39 14.52
C ASN A 158 -14.23 3.33 12.99
N ILE A 159 -13.72 4.39 12.38
CA ILE A 159 -13.45 4.46 10.93
C ILE A 159 -11.96 4.16 10.70
N GLY A 160 -11.68 3.15 9.88
CA GLY A 160 -10.31 2.70 9.62
C GLY A 160 -9.61 3.51 8.54
N ILE A 161 -8.33 3.21 8.28
CA ILE A 161 -7.56 3.80 7.17
C ILE A 161 -8.19 3.53 5.79
N THR A 162 -8.98 2.46 5.67
CA THR A 162 -9.77 2.12 4.48
C THR A 162 -11.12 2.83 4.44
N SER A 163 -11.38 3.76 5.37
CA SER A 163 -12.66 4.44 5.55
C SER A 163 -13.84 3.50 5.83
N LYS A 164 -13.60 2.31 6.38
CA LYS A 164 -14.64 1.34 6.76
C LYS A 164 -14.96 1.43 8.24
N PHE A 165 -16.20 1.12 8.60
CA PHE A 165 -16.58 0.98 10.01
C PHE A 165 -16.07 -0.33 10.61
N TYR A 166 -15.52 -0.33 11.81
CA TYR A 166 -15.15 -1.57 12.49
C TYR A 166 -15.30 -1.48 14.00
N CYS A 167 -15.62 -2.59 14.64
CA CYS A 167 -15.85 -2.67 16.10
C CYS A 167 -14.77 -3.45 16.85
N GLY A 168 -13.81 -4.08 16.17
CA GLY A 168 -12.77 -4.92 16.80
C GLY A 168 -13.28 -6.25 17.37
N LYS A 169 -14.56 -6.58 17.18
CA LYS A 169 -15.16 -7.86 17.63
C LYS A 169 -15.04 -8.93 16.55
N SER A 170 -15.49 -10.15 16.86
CA SER A 170 -15.59 -11.23 15.87
C SER A 170 -16.40 -10.78 14.65
N ALA A 171 -15.89 -11.09 13.45
CA ALA A 171 -16.59 -10.86 12.20
C ALA A 171 -17.76 -11.83 11.98
N GLY A 172 -17.85 -12.91 12.78
CA GLY A 172 -18.83 -13.99 12.61
C GLY A 172 -18.45 -15.03 11.55
N PHE A 173 -17.32 -14.82 10.86
CA PHE A 173 -16.76 -15.74 9.88
C PHE A 173 -15.24 -15.55 9.79
N LYS A 174 -14.56 -16.46 9.09
CA LYS A 174 -13.12 -16.38 8.83
C LYS A 174 -12.85 -16.73 7.36
N CYS A 175 -12.41 -15.74 6.59
CA CYS A 175 -11.97 -15.95 5.22
C CYS A 175 -10.45 -16.18 5.14
N ASN A 176 -9.95 -16.51 3.96
CA ASN A 176 -8.52 -16.79 3.74
C ASN A 176 -7.59 -15.59 3.91
N ILE A 177 -8.13 -14.36 4.01
CA ILE A 177 -7.34 -13.12 4.10
C ILE A 177 -7.55 -12.32 5.38
N CYS A 178 -8.43 -12.77 6.28
CA CYS A 178 -8.70 -12.07 7.54
C CYS A 178 -8.49 -12.98 8.75
N THR A 179 -8.29 -12.37 9.92
CA THR A 179 -8.12 -13.08 11.20
C THR A 179 -9.46 -13.50 11.83
N GLY A 180 -10.60 -13.23 11.17
CA GLY A 180 -11.94 -13.37 11.73
C GLY A 180 -12.33 -12.23 12.67
N VAL A 181 -11.56 -11.14 12.73
CA VAL A 181 -11.83 -9.95 13.53
C VAL A 181 -12.25 -8.78 12.62
N CYS A 182 -13.33 -8.09 13.00
CA CYS A 182 -13.81 -6.89 12.35
C CYS A 182 -12.85 -5.72 12.64
N GLY A 183 -11.97 -5.39 11.69
CA GLY A 183 -10.88 -4.45 11.95
C GLY A 183 -10.30 -3.73 10.73
N PRO A 184 -9.50 -2.68 10.96
CA PRO A 184 -9.11 -1.70 9.96
C PRO A 184 -8.01 -2.20 9.00
N MET A 185 -7.27 -3.25 9.40
CA MET A 185 -6.07 -3.73 8.71
C MET A 185 -6.37 -5.00 7.89
N ASN A 186 -7.19 -4.86 6.84
CA ASN A 186 -7.62 -5.94 5.94
C ASN A 186 -8.64 -6.94 6.51
N GLY A 187 -9.20 -6.67 7.69
CA GLY A 187 -10.33 -7.45 8.21
C GLY A 187 -11.61 -7.18 7.39
N CYS A 188 -12.42 -8.21 7.18
CA CYS A 188 -13.79 -8.02 6.71
C CYS A 188 -14.64 -7.35 7.80
N ASN A 189 -15.60 -6.52 7.42
CA ASN A 189 -16.56 -5.98 8.39
C ASN A 189 -17.43 -7.12 8.94
N CYS A 190 -17.76 -7.10 10.23
CA CYS A 190 -18.94 -7.86 10.67
C CYS A 190 -20.20 -7.29 10.02
N ILE A 191 -21.29 -8.06 10.00
CA ILE A 191 -22.53 -7.66 9.33
C ILE A 191 -23.07 -6.30 9.83
N HIS A 192 -22.96 -6.03 11.13
CA HIS A 192 -23.44 -4.79 11.73
C HIS A 192 -22.58 -3.56 11.39
N CYS A 193 -21.28 -3.75 11.19
CA CYS A 193 -20.42 -2.66 10.72
C CYS A 193 -20.60 -2.43 9.21
N MET A 194 -20.89 -3.47 8.44
CA MET A 194 -21.25 -3.35 7.03
C MET A 194 -22.56 -2.57 6.84
N GLU A 195 -23.55 -2.76 7.73
CA GLU A 195 -24.79 -1.98 7.76
C GLU A 195 -24.52 -0.47 7.94
N LEU A 196 -23.55 -0.11 8.79
CA LEU A 196 -23.12 1.29 8.93
C LEU A 196 -22.47 1.80 7.64
N ASP A 197 -21.59 1.01 7.03
CA ASP A 197 -20.97 1.36 5.74
C ASP A 197 -22.05 1.61 4.66
N ILE A 198 -23.05 0.73 4.54
CA ILE A 198 -24.19 0.91 3.61
C ILE A 198 -24.95 2.20 3.92
N LYS A 199 -25.32 2.41 5.18
CA LYS A 199 -26.12 3.57 5.62
C LYS A 199 -25.39 4.90 5.35
N TYR A 200 -24.15 5.01 5.80
CA TYR A 200 -23.40 6.27 5.77
C TYR A 200 -22.81 6.59 4.39
N ARG A 201 -22.55 5.58 3.56
CA ARG A 201 -22.18 5.77 2.15
C ARG A 201 -23.38 5.88 1.21
N LYS A 202 -24.60 5.67 1.73
CA LYS A 202 -25.86 5.62 0.96
C LYS A 202 -25.75 4.64 -0.22
N LEU A 203 -25.25 3.43 0.05
CA LEU A 203 -25.06 2.44 -1.00
C LEU A 203 -26.39 1.91 -1.52
N ASP A 204 -26.46 1.73 -2.84
CA ASP A 204 -27.60 1.08 -3.48
C ASP A 204 -27.72 -0.38 -3.07
N LYS A 205 -28.93 -0.91 -3.24
CA LYS A 205 -29.21 -2.33 -3.07
C LYS A 205 -28.30 -3.16 -3.97
N GLY A 206 -27.67 -4.19 -3.41
CA GLY A 206 -26.69 -5.01 -4.13
C GLY A 206 -25.23 -4.54 -3.96
N ALA A 207 -24.95 -3.41 -3.30
CA ALA A 207 -23.59 -2.92 -3.08
C ALA A 207 -23.12 -3.12 -1.63
N LEU A 208 -21.88 -3.57 -1.47
CA LEU A 208 -21.18 -3.70 -0.17
C LEU A 208 -19.81 -3.04 -0.23
N VAL A 209 -19.11 -2.97 0.90
CA VAL A 209 -17.74 -2.46 0.99
C VAL A 209 -16.73 -3.60 1.15
N ASN A 210 -15.72 -3.66 0.29
CA ASN A 210 -14.74 -4.75 0.29
C ASN A 210 -13.60 -4.54 1.30
N GLY A 211 -12.64 -5.47 1.36
CA GLY A 211 -11.50 -5.40 2.29
C GLY A 211 -10.70 -4.09 2.26
N GLU A 212 -10.66 -3.40 1.11
CA GLU A 212 -9.94 -2.15 0.87
C GLU A 212 -10.79 -0.88 1.04
N GLY A 213 -12.07 -1.01 1.40
CA GLY A 213 -12.96 0.15 1.56
C GLY A 213 -13.63 0.62 0.28
N ARG A 214 -13.53 -0.17 -0.80
CA ARG A 214 -14.17 0.14 -2.08
C ARG A 214 -15.57 -0.46 -2.15
N ILE A 215 -16.48 0.20 -2.86
CA ILE A 215 -17.76 -0.43 -3.21
C ILE A 215 -17.47 -1.65 -4.08
N ALA A 216 -18.12 -2.77 -3.77
CA ALA A 216 -18.27 -3.89 -4.66
C ALA A 216 -19.76 -4.16 -4.92
N PHE A 217 -20.13 -4.37 -6.17
CA PHE A 217 -21.50 -4.65 -6.60
C PHE A 217 -21.71 -6.14 -6.81
N TYR A 218 -22.83 -6.66 -6.31
CA TYR A 218 -23.26 -8.03 -6.53
C TYR A 218 -23.84 -8.19 -7.94
N LYS A 219 -23.21 -9.02 -8.76
CA LYS A 219 -23.64 -9.32 -10.13
C LYS A 219 -23.33 -10.79 -10.46
N ASN A 220 -24.26 -11.50 -11.08
CA ASN A 220 -24.09 -12.89 -11.52
C ASN A 220 -23.53 -13.82 -10.42
N GLY A 221 -24.00 -13.67 -9.17
CA GLY A 221 -23.58 -14.54 -8.06
C GLY A 221 -22.28 -14.13 -7.35
N SER A 222 -21.70 -12.97 -7.65
CA SER A 222 -20.43 -12.53 -7.04
C SER A 222 -20.29 -11.01 -6.96
N PHE A 223 -19.48 -10.54 -6.03
CA PHE A 223 -19.12 -9.14 -5.81
C PHE A 223 -17.90 -8.72 -6.62
N TYR A 224 -17.96 -7.52 -7.20
CA TYR A 224 -16.86 -6.94 -7.97
C TYR A 224 -16.73 -5.42 -7.76
N CYS A 225 -15.51 -4.91 -7.64
CA CYS A 225 -15.25 -3.49 -7.40
C CYS A 225 -14.73 -2.71 -8.62
N GLY A 226 -14.60 -3.35 -9.79
CA GLY A 226 -14.09 -2.71 -11.01
C GLY A 226 -12.61 -2.33 -11.00
N LEU A 227 -11.87 -2.59 -9.91
CA LEU A 227 -10.45 -2.23 -9.82
C LEU A 227 -9.63 -2.89 -10.92
N LYS A 228 -8.77 -2.10 -11.57
CA LYS A 228 -7.73 -2.58 -12.48
C LYS A 228 -6.52 -3.12 -11.70
N SER A 229 -6.15 -4.38 -11.92
CA SER A 229 -4.95 -5.00 -11.35
C SER A 229 -3.66 -4.51 -12.04
N ALA A 230 -2.51 -4.87 -11.49
CA ALA A 230 -1.19 -4.49 -12.02
C ALA A 230 -0.96 -4.99 -13.46
N ASP A 231 -1.54 -6.13 -13.82
CA ASP A 231 -1.54 -6.72 -15.17
C ASP A 231 -2.72 -6.25 -16.04
N SER A 232 -3.34 -5.12 -15.69
CA SER A 232 -4.42 -4.49 -16.45
C SER A 232 -5.76 -5.24 -16.53
N ARG A 233 -5.99 -6.31 -15.76
CA ARG A 233 -7.30 -6.96 -15.66
C ARG A 233 -8.27 -6.16 -14.80
N LEU A 234 -9.57 -6.19 -15.10
CA LEU A 234 -10.61 -5.49 -14.34
C LEU A 234 -11.38 -6.46 -13.45
N CYS A 235 -11.52 -6.12 -12.16
CA CYS A 235 -12.32 -6.89 -11.21
C CYS A 235 -13.80 -6.93 -11.66
N GLY A 236 -14.31 -8.10 -12.02
CA GLY A 236 -15.68 -8.30 -12.53
C GLY A 236 -15.81 -8.52 -14.03
N LYS A 237 -14.70 -8.56 -14.76
CA LYS A 237 -14.66 -9.01 -16.17
C LYS A 237 -14.03 -10.39 -16.28
N ASP A 238 -12.71 -10.45 -16.06
CA ASP A 238 -11.92 -11.68 -16.27
C ASP A 238 -11.22 -12.15 -14.97
N TYR A 239 -11.47 -11.45 -13.87
CA TYR A 239 -10.76 -11.62 -12.61
C TYR A 239 -11.59 -11.07 -11.43
N THR A 240 -11.35 -11.59 -10.23
CA THR A 240 -11.89 -11.06 -8.97
C THR A 240 -10.73 -10.65 -8.08
N CYS A 241 -10.67 -9.37 -7.69
CA CYS A 241 -9.61 -8.89 -6.82
C CYS A 241 -9.65 -9.59 -5.45
N ARG A 242 -8.49 -9.77 -4.82
CA ARG A 242 -8.39 -10.45 -3.52
C ARG A 242 -9.35 -9.89 -2.46
N HIS A 243 -9.65 -8.59 -2.52
CA HIS A 243 -10.55 -7.91 -1.59
C HIS A 243 -12.03 -8.17 -1.87
N CYS A 244 -12.40 -8.45 -3.12
CA CYS A 244 -13.75 -8.92 -3.47
C CYS A 244 -13.88 -10.42 -3.25
N THR A 245 -12.80 -11.19 -3.42
CA THR A 245 -12.77 -12.63 -3.08
C THR A 245 -13.18 -12.87 -1.64
N SER A 246 -12.83 -12.00 -0.70
CA SER A 246 -13.25 -12.14 0.70
C SER A 246 -14.75 -11.90 0.93
N LEU A 247 -15.39 -11.02 0.14
CA LEU A 247 -16.86 -10.90 0.17
C LEU A 247 -17.50 -12.14 -0.46
N ASN A 248 -16.89 -12.68 -1.51
CA ASN A 248 -17.39 -13.84 -2.24
C ASN A 248 -17.28 -15.15 -1.43
N GLY A 249 -16.26 -15.28 -0.59
CA GLY A 249 -16.09 -16.43 0.30
C GLY A 249 -17.25 -16.61 1.29
N ASP A 250 -17.93 -15.52 1.65
CA ASP A 250 -18.94 -15.49 2.70
C ASP A 250 -20.25 -14.80 2.24
N ILE A 251 -20.62 -14.98 0.96
CA ILE A 251 -21.86 -14.43 0.39
C ILE A 251 -23.09 -14.78 1.24
N GLY A 252 -23.15 -16.00 1.76
CA GLY A 252 -24.22 -16.46 2.64
C GLY A 252 -24.34 -15.61 3.92
N TYR A 253 -23.21 -15.17 4.48
CA TYR A 253 -23.17 -14.35 5.69
C TYR A 253 -23.76 -12.95 5.42
N TYR A 254 -23.42 -12.34 4.28
CA TYR A 254 -23.90 -10.99 3.94
C TYR A 254 -25.26 -10.95 3.25
N LYS A 255 -25.85 -12.12 2.92
CA LYS A 255 -27.03 -12.25 2.06
C LYS A 255 -28.16 -11.28 2.38
N ARG A 256 -28.47 -11.08 3.66
CA ARG A 256 -29.56 -10.17 4.09
C ARG A 256 -29.31 -8.68 3.83
N LEU A 257 -28.07 -8.27 3.57
CA LEU A 257 -27.71 -6.86 3.38
C LEU A 257 -27.87 -6.38 1.94
N PHE A 258 -27.91 -7.31 0.98
CA PHE A 258 -27.89 -6.97 -0.45
C PHE A 258 -29.04 -7.60 -1.24
N GLN A 259 -29.87 -8.43 -0.59
CA GLN A 259 -31.11 -8.98 -1.12
C GLN A 259 -32.29 -8.04 -1.01
#